data_AF-A0A820KR27-F1
#
_entry.id   AF-A0A820KR27-F1
#
_cell.length_a   1.000
_cell.length_b   1.000
_cell.length_c   1.000
_cell.angle_alpha   90.00
_cell.angle_beta   90.00
_cell.angle_gamma   90.00
#
_symmetry.space_group_name_H-M   'P 1'
#
loop_
_entity.id
_entity.type
_entity.pdbx_description
1 polymer ?
#
loop_
_entity_poly.entity_id
_entity_poly.type
_entity_poly.pdbx_seq_one_letter_code
_entity_poly.pdbx_strand_id
1 'polypeptide(L)'
;MSQPCGLVKCTRTSRGLCDCCKQNLCLQHLNEHNALLISELDSLADEINALGDRFKTLNIQKTNESYYEKLEQWRVQCHQEIDRFFELKNQQLNECVSGKVREQEKEYNRLQSKVAELIREQETTKQDIDLLTSSIHHLEEQLHRIDRTYFQISIRPLVIDDNSICINETIEHEIDLLNLSSTYKTINYPLESRMALSCNDQHVLIHRKPNLCLIDR
;
A
#
# COMPACT_ATOMS: atom_id res chain seq x y z
N MET A 1 -39.61 67.70 20.31
CA MET A 1 -40.52 67.27 19.23
C MET A 1 -40.33 65.78 19.05
N SER A 2 -41.42 65.01 19.03
CA SER A 2 -41.36 63.56 18.96
C SER A 2 -41.24 63.10 17.50
N GLN A 3 -40.19 62.34 17.16
CA GLN A 3 -39.95 61.90 15.78
C GLN A 3 -40.96 60.81 15.36
N PRO A 4 -41.42 60.80 14.09
CA PRO A 4 -42.27 59.74 13.58
C PRO A 4 -41.47 58.43 13.40
N CYS A 5 -42.17 57.30 13.37
CA CYS A 5 -41.58 56.02 13.02
C CYS A 5 -41.00 56.05 11.59
N GLY A 6 -39.79 55.51 11.41
CA GLY A 6 -39.02 55.53 10.15
C GLY A 6 -39.49 54.53 9.09
N LEU A 7 -40.54 53.75 9.38
CA LEU A 7 -41.15 52.84 8.42
C LEU A 7 -42.22 53.55 7.58
N VAL A 8 -42.15 53.35 6.27
CA VAL A 8 -43.04 53.96 5.27
C VAL A 8 -44.50 53.61 5.58
N LYS A 9 -45.37 54.62 5.67
CA LYS A 9 -46.81 54.55 6.06
C LYS A 9 -47.12 54.42 7.56
N CYS A 10 -46.15 54.48 8.46
CA CYS A 10 -46.43 54.52 9.90
C CYS A 10 -46.59 55.97 10.42
N THR A 11 -47.78 56.32 10.91
CA THR A 11 -48.05 57.66 11.50
C THR A 11 -47.77 57.73 13.00
N ARG A 12 -47.31 56.63 13.61
CA ARG A 12 -47.09 56.55 15.06
C ARG A 12 -45.77 57.21 15.45
N THR A 13 -45.77 57.80 16.65
CA THR A 13 -44.59 58.37 17.26
C THR A 13 -43.56 57.30 17.60
N SER A 14 -42.29 57.55 17.25
CA SER A 14 -41.16 56.71 17.64
C SER A 14 -41.06 56.59 19.16
N ARG A 15 -40.73 55.40 19.64
CA ARG A 15 -40.53 55.09 21.06
C ARG A 15 -39.09 54.66 21.36
N GLY A 16 -38.29 54.38 20.35
CA GLY A 16 -36.88 54.02 20.49
C GLY A 16 -36.15 54.02 19.15
N LEU A 17 -34.83 54.16 19.20
CA LEU A 17 -33.93 54.01 18.05
C LEU A 17 -33.41 52.56 18.03
N CYS A 18 -33.55 51.86 16.92
CA CYS A 18 -32.86 50.58 16.74
C CYS A 18 -31.38 50.86 16.42
N ASP A 19 -30.47 50.40 17.28
CA ASP A 19 -29.04 50.62 17.09
C ASP A 19 -28.43 49.84 15.93
N CYS A 20 -29.04 48.71 15.54
CA CYS A 20 -28.61 47.90 14.40
C CYS A 20 -28.95 48.60 13.07
N CYS A 21 -30.19 49.06 12.91
CA CYS A 21 -30.66 49.63 11.64
C CYS A 21 -30.60 51.16 11.59
N LYS A 22 -30.25 51.82 12.70
CA LYS A 22 -30.25 53.28 12.88
C LYS A 22 -31.59 53.93 12.51
N GLN A 23 -32.70 53.22 12.74
CA GLN A 23 -34.06 53.67 12.44
C GLN A 23 -34.87 53.91 13.71
N ASN A 24 -35.60 55.02 13.73
CA ASN A 24 -36.54 55.37 14.80
C ASN A 24 -37.81 54.53 14.66
N LEU A 25 -38.10 53.63 15.60
CA LEU A 25 -39.23 52.72 15.52
C LEU A 25 -40.27 53.00 16.61
N CYS A 26 -41.54 52.88 16.27
CA CYS A 26 -42.59 52.81 17.28
C CYS A 26 -42.55 51.45 17.98
N LEU A 27 -43.16 51.33 19.17
CA LEU A 27 -43.08 50.11 19.98
C LEU A 27 -43.53 48.85 19.22
N GLN A 28 -44.54 48.94 18.36
CA GLN A 28 -45.02 47.82 17.55
C GLN A 28 -43.93 47.35 16.57
N HIS A 29 -43.36 48.26 15.78
CA HIS A 29 -42.35 47.89 14.79
C HIS A 29 -41.01 47.49 15.43
N LEU A 30 -40.70 47.99 16.63
CA LEU A 30 -39.55 47.51 17.40
C LEU A 30 -39.75 46.05 17.84
N ASN A 31 -40.96 45.70 18.28
CA ASN A 31 -41.30 44.32 18.64
C ASN A 31 -41.33 43.39 17.42
N GLU A 32 -41.88 43.85 16.29
CA GLU A 32 -41.86 43.09 15.02
C GLU A 32 -40.43 42.88 14.52
N HIS A 33 -39.59 43.92 14.58
CA HIS A 33 -38.17 43.83 14.23
C HIS A 33 -37.41 42.83 15.13
N ASN A 34 -37.65 42.87 16.44
CA ASN A 34 -37.05 41.91 17.36
C ASN A 34 -37.55 40.48 17.10
N ALA A 35 -38.83 40.31 16.76
CA ALA A 35 -39.39 39.02 16.39
C ALA A 35 -38.77 38.45 15.10
N LEU A 36 -38.46 39.29 14.11
CA LEU A 36 -37.74 38.89 12.90
C LEU A 36 -36.32 38.42 13.22
N LEU A 37 -35.58 39.15 14.06
CA LEU A 37 -34.24 38.74 14.49
C LEU A 37 -34.25 37.43 15.28
N ILE A 38 -35.24 37.24 16.15
CA ILE A 38 -35.41 35.97 16.88
C ILE A 38 -35.72 34.83 15.90
N SER A 39 -36.56 35.05 14.90
CA SER A 39 -36.86 34.05 13.87
C SER A 39 -35.64 33.69 13.00
N GLU A 40 -34.76 34.65 12.71
CA GLU A 40 -33.49 34.39 12.02
C GLU A 40 -32.54 33.56 12.92
N LEU A 41 -32.49 33.86 14.21
CA LEU A 41 -31.70 33.11 15.18
C LEU A 41 -32.20 31.67 15.34
N ASP A 42 -33.52 31.48 15.39
CA ASP A 42 -34.16 30.15 15.44
C ASP A 42 -33.81 29.34 14.18
N SER A 43 -33.81 29.98 13.01
CA SER A 43 -33.42 29.32 11.75
C SER A 43 -31.95 28.88 11.76
N LEU A 44 -31.05 29.71 12.31
CA LEU A 44 -29.63 29.35 12.47
C LEU A 44 -29.44 28.23 13.50
N ALA A 45 -30.24 28.21 14.58
CA ALA A 45 -30.22 27.13 15.56
C ALA A 45 -30.65 25.80 14.92
N ASP A 46 -31.67 25.83 14.07
CA ASP A 46 -32.12 24.66 13.30
C ASP A 46 -31.04 24.15 12.34
N GLU A 47 -30.32 25.04 11.64
CA GLU A 47 -29.18 24.66 10.80
C GLU A 47 -28.06 24.00 11.61
N ILE A 48 -27.71 24.56 12.77
CA ILE A 48 -26.71 23.98 13.67
C ILE A 48 -27.15 22.61 14.19
N ASN A 49 -28.42 22.46 14.55
CA ASN A 49 -28.97 21.19 15.00
C ASN A 49 -28.94 20.15 13.87
N ALA A 50 -29.29 20.54 12.64
CA ALA A 50 -29.20 19.68 11.47
C ALA A 50 -27.76 19.25 11.17
N LEU A 51 -26.78 20.16 11.31
CA LEU A 51 -25.35 19.81 11.24
C LEU A 51 -24.96 18.85 12.35
N GLY A 52 -25.42 19.08 13.58
CA GLY A 52 -25.19 18.19 14.72
C GLY A 52 -25.72 16.77 14.49
N ASP A 53 -26.91 16.64 13.90
CA ASP A 53 -27.48 15.34 13.54
C ASP A 53 -26.75 14.68 12.37
N ARG A 54 -26.24 15.47 11.40
CA ARG A 54 -25.33 14.96 10.37
C ARG A 54 -24.04 14.42 10.97
N PHE A 55 -23.42 15.12 11.93
CA PHE A 55 -22.23 14.62 12.62
C PHE A 55 -22.48 13.30 13.36
N LYS A 56 -23.66 13.13 13.97
CA LYS A 56 -24.04 11.86 14.63
C LYS A 56 -24.26 10.72 13.64
N THR A 57 -24.69 11.02 12.42
CA THR A 57 -24.91 10.01 11.37
C THR A 57 -23.65 9.67 10.58
N LEU A 58 -22.59 10.49 10.67
CA LEU A 58 -21.26 10.15 10.15
C LEU A 58 -20.68 8.96 10.92
N ASN A 59 -20.95 7.76 10.40
CA ASN A 59 -20.43 6.52 10.95
C ASN A 59 -18.99 6.28 10.43
N ILE A 60 -18.02 6.89 11.11
CA ILE A 60 -16.59 6.75 10.82
C ILE A 60 -16.17 5.27 10.78
N GLN A 61 -16.76 4.44 11.64
CA GLN A 61 -16.44 3.03 11.73
C GLN A 61 -16.85 2.28 10.47
N LYS A 62 -18.05 2.52 9.96
CA LYS A 62 -18.52 1.98 8.68
C LYS A 62 -17.71 2.47 7.49
N THR A 63 -17.27 3.73 7.50
CA THR A 63 -16.36 4.26 6.47
C THR A 63 -15.01 3.53 6.48
N ASN A 64 -14.52 3.21 7.68
CA ASN A 64 -13.20 2.59 7.86
C ASN A 64 -13.19 1.07 7.64
N GLU A 65 -14.32 0.37 7.71
CA GLU A 65 -14.43 -1.08 7.46
C GLU A 65 -13.73 -1.47 6.14
N SER A 66 -14.02 -0.76 5.05
CA SER A 66 -13.43 -1.05 3.74
C SER A 66 -11.92 -0.81 3.67
N TYR A 67 -11.39 0.10 4.49
CA TYR A 67 -9.95 0.38 4.55
C TYR A 67 -9.21 -0.66 5.39
N TYR A 68 -9.82 -1.08 6.51
CA TYR A 68 -9.28 -2.18 7.32
C TYR A 68 -9.22 -3.48 6.53
N GLU A 69 -10.24 -3.79 5.72
CA GLU A 69 -10.21 -4.96 4.84
C GLU A 69 -9.03 -4.92 3.86
N LYS A 70 -8.72 -3.75 3.28
CA LYS A 70 -7.56 -3.60 2.37
C LYS A 70 -6.24 -3.81 3.09
N LEU A 71 -6.08 -3.26 4.29
CA LEU A 71 -4.89 -3.47 5.11
C LEU A 71 -4.73 -4.94 5.51
N GLU A 72 -5.83 -5.60 5.86
CA GLU A 72 -5.84 -7.02 6.20
C GLU A 72 -5.48 -7.88 5.00
N GLN A 73 -6.03 -7.59 3.82
CA GLN A 73 -5.68 -8.27 2.58
C GLN A 73 -4.19 -8.11 2.26
N TRP A 74 -3.65 -6.89 2.38
CA TRP A 74 -2.22 -6.65 2.20
C TRP A 74 -1.38 -7.48 3.18
N ARG A 75 -1.77 -7.51 4.47
CA ARG A 75 -1.09 -8.33 5.49
C ARG A 75 -1.05 -9.81 5.10
N VAL A 76 -2.21 -10.37 4.72
CA VAL A 76 -2.33 -11.78 4.32
C VAL A 76 -1.47 -12.08 3.09
N GLN A 77 -1.49 -11.21 2.07
CA GLN A 77 -0.69 -11.38 0.87
C GLN A 77 0.82 -11.35 1.16
N CYS A 78 1.27 -10.43 2.01
CA CYS A 78 2.67 -10.38 2.43
C CYS A 78 3.12 -11.67 3.12
N HIS A 79 2.30 -12.22 4.02
CA HIS A 79 2.63 -13.49 4.66
C HIS A 79 2.72 -14.65 3.67
N GLN A 80 1.76 -14.75 2.74
CA GLN A 80 1.78 -15.77 1.69
C GLN A 80 3.04 -15.69 0.82
N GLU A 81 3.47 -14.48 0.48
CA GLU A 81 4.69 -14.27 -0.31
C GLU A 81 5.96 -14.67 0.47
N ILE A 82 6.01 -14.37 1.77
CA ILE A 82 7.11 -14.80 2.64
C ILE A 82 7.16 -16.33 2.71
N ASP A 83 6.02 -16.99 2.94
CA ASP A 83 5.94 -18.44 3.05
C ASP A 83 6.37 -19.11 1.74
N ARG A 84 5.86 -18.62 0.60
CA ARG A 84 6.24 -19.09 -0.73
C ARG A 84 7.75 -18.96 -0.97
N PHE A 85 8.34 -17.82 -0.59
CA PHE A 85 9.77 -17.61 -0.75
C PHE A 85 10.60 -18.55 0.14
N PHE A 86 10.15 -18.78 1.37
CA PHE A 86 10.76 -19.72 2.31
C PHE A 86 10.73 -21.15 1.76
N GLU A 87 9.58 -21.62 1.27
CA GLU A 87 9.43 -22.94 0.65
C GLU A 87 10.37 -23.11 -0.55
N LEU A 88 10.43 -22.11 -1.43
CA LEU A 88 11.34 -22.11 -2.58
C LEU A 88 12.80 -22.26 -2.14
N LYS A 89 13.23 -21.55 -1.09
CA LYS A 89 14.60 -21.63 -0.58
C LYS A 89 14.91 -22.98 0.07
N ASN A 90 13.95 -23.56 0.78
CA ASN A 90 14.08 -24.92 1.30
C ASN A 90 14.21 -25.94 0.18
N GLN A 91 13.41 -25.81 -0.89
CA GLN A 91 13.51 -26.70 -2.04
C GLN A 91 14.90 -26.59 -2.70
N GLN A 92 15.41 -25.38 -2.91
CA GLN A 92 16.76 -25.16 -3.47
C GLN A 92 17.85 -25.79 -2.60
N LEU A 93 17.73 -25.70 -1.27
CA LEU A 93 18.66 -26.33 -0.35
C LEU A 93 18.58 -27.86 -0.46
N ASN A 94 17.38 -28.43 -0.45
CA ASN A 94 17.15 -29.86 -0.58
C ASN A 94 17.67 -30.41 -1.91
N GLU A 95 17.48 -29.69 -3.00
CA GLU A 95 18.00 -30.05 -4.32
C GLU A 95 19.53 -30.06 -4.35
N CYS A 96 20.17 -29.08 -3.71
CA CYS A 96 21.62 -29.02 -3.60
C CYS A 96 22.18 -30.24 -2.85
N VAL A 97 21.59 -30.59 -1.71
CA VAL A 97 21.99 -31.77 -0.92
C VAL A 97 21.73 -33.06 -1.69
N SER A 98 20.52 -33.20 -2.22
CA SER A 98 20.09 -34.41 -2.96
C SER A 98 20.90 -34.62 -4.23
N GLY A 99 21.32 -33.53 -4.90
CA GLY A 99 22.23 -33.59 -6.05
C GLY A 99 23.56 -34.26 -5.71
N LYS A 100 24.18 -33.86 -4.58
CA LYS A 100 25.44 -34.46 -4.12
C LYS A 100 25.28 -35.94 -3.78
N VAL A 101 24.19 -36.30 -3.08
CA VAL A 101 23.91 -37.70 -2.71
C VAL A 101 23.69 -38.57 -3.94
N ARG A 102 22.89 -38.12 -4.91
CA ARG A 102 22.64 -38.86 -6.16
C ARG A 102 23.90 -39.11 -6.98
N GLU A 103 24.85 -38.17 -6.96
CA GLU A 103 26.11 -38.36 -7.68
C GLU A 103 26.94 -39.47 -7.04
N GLN A 104 26.99 -39.53 -5.70
CA GLN A 104 27.65 -40.64 -5.00
C GLN A 104 26.95 -41.97 -5.24
N GLU A 105 25.61 -41.98 -5.31
CA GLU A 105 24.82 -43.18 -5.61
C GLU A 105 25.12 -43.74 -7.00
N LYS A 106 25.32 -42.87 -8.02
CA LYS A 106 25.74 -43.32 -9.36
C LYS A 106 27.12 -43.97 -9.34
N GLU A 107 28.09 -43.36 -8.66
CA GLU A 107 29.44 -43.91 -8.55
C GLU A 107 29.44 -45.25 -7.78
N TYR A 108 28.64 -45.37 -6.73
CA TYR A 108 28.40 -46.64 -6.04
C TYR A 108 27.87 -47.72 -6.99
N ASN A 109 26.81 -47.42 -7.75
CA ASN A 109 26.21 -48.36 -8.69
C ASN A 109 27.18 -48.76 -9.81
N ARG A 110 28.01 -47.82 -10.27
CA ARG A 110 29.07 -48.08 -11.26
C ARG A 110 30.13 -49.03 -10.70
N LEU A 111 30.59 -48.81 -9.47
CA LEU A 111 31.55 -49.70 -8.80
C LEU A 111 30.96 -51.10 -8.61
N GLN A 112 29.71 -51.18 -8.14
CA GLN A 112 29.02 -52.46 -7.97
C GLN A 112 28.91 -53.23 -9.29
N SER A 113 28.58 -52.54 -10.39
CA SER A 113 28.51 -53.15 -11.72
C SER A 113 29.86 -53.67 -12.18
N LYS A 114 30.94 -52.91 -11.92
CA LYS A 114 32.30 -53.31 -12.30
C LYS A 114 32.78 -54.53 -11.53
N VAL A 115 32.48 -54.60 -10.23
CA VAL A 115 32.77 -55.79 -9.40
C VAL A 115 32.02 -57.01 -9.94
N ALA A 116 30.73 -56.86 -10.26
CA ALA A 116 29.94 -57.95 -10.81
C ALA A 116 30.46 -58.44 -12.18
N GLU A 117 30.94 -57.54 -13.04
CA GLU A 117 31.58 -57.86 -14.31
C GLU A 117 32.85 -58.71 -14.11
N LEU A 118 33.78 -58.24 -13.29
CA LEU A 118 35.03 -58.95 -13.01
C LEU A 118 34.81 -60.34 -12.40
N ILE A 119 33.80 -60.49 -11.53
CA ILE A 119 33.40 -61.80 -10.98
C ILE A 119 32.89 -62.74 -12.08
N ARG A 120 32.09 -62.23 -13.03
CA ARG A 120 31.56 -63.04 -14.13
C ARG A 120 32.64 -63.46 -15.11
N GLU A 121 33.55 -62.56 -15.44
CA GLU A 121 34.62 -62.80 -16.42
C GLU A 121 35.73 -63.70 -15.85
N GLN A 122 35.87 -63.78 -14.53
CA GLN A 122 36.91 -64.55 -13.82
C GLN A 122 38.36 -64.15 -14.17
N GLU A 123 38.54 -63.06 -14.92
CA GLU A 123 39.84 -62.51 -15.31
C GLU A 123 40.11 -61.22 -14.52
N THR A 124 40.42 -61.35 -13.23
CA THR A 124 40.75 -60.20 -12.37
C THR A 124 42.26 -60.05 -12.21
N THR A 125 42.80 -58.88 -12.52
CA THR A 125 44.22 -58.57 -12.25
C THR A 125 44.38 -57.92 -10.87
N LYS A 126 45.61 -57.94 -10.34
CA LYS A 126 45.94 -57.21 -9.11
C LYS A 126 45.70 -55.70 -9.26
N GLN A 127 45.93 -55.18 -10.46
CA GLN A 127 45.73 -53.77 -10.79
C GLN A 127 44.24 -53.38 -10.73
N ASP A 128 43.33 -54.27 -11.15
CA ASP A 128 41.88 -54.05 -11.03
C ASP A 128 41.44 -53.97 -9.55
N ILE A 129 41.99 -54.84 -8.70
CA ILE A 129 41.72 -54.82 -7.26
C ILE A 129 42.21 -53.52 -6.63
N ASP A 130 43.40 -53.05 -7.00
CA ASP A 130 43.98 -51.83 -6.45
C ASP A 130 43.20 -50.58 -6.89
N LEU A 131 42.71 -50.55 -8.14
CA LEU A 131 41.84 -49.49 -8.66
C LEU A 131 40.48 -49.47 -7.95
N LEU A 132 39.85 -50.64 -7.75
CA LEU A 132 38.59 -50.75 -7.02
C LEU A 132 38.74 -50.29 -5.57
N THR A 133 39.81 -50.73 -4.89
CA THR A 133 40.08 -50.37 -3.51
C THR A 133 40.26 -48.85 -3.37
N SER A 134 41.02 -48.24 -4.27
CA SER A 134 41.21 -46.78 -4.30
C SER A 134 39.90 -46.03 -4.54
N SER A 135 39.06 -46.56 -5.43
CA SER A 135 37.76 -45.95 -5.76
C SER A 135 36.75 -46.07 -4.61
N ILE A 136 36.74 -47.20 -3.89
CA ILE A 136 35.94 -47.38 -2.67
C ILE A 136 36.35 -46.37 -1.60
N HIS A 137 37.65 -46.25 -1.35
CA HIS A 137 38.13 -45.32 -0.33
C HIS A 137 37.83 -43.86 -0.68
N HIS A 138 37.94 -43.52 -1.97
CA HIS A 138 37.53 -42.19 -2.45
C HIS A 138 36.04 -41.93 -2.22
N LEU A 139 35.17 -42.91 -2.51
CA LEU A 139 33.73 -42.80 -2.27
C LEU A 139 33.41 -42.62 -0.77
N GLU A 140 34.09 -43.38 0.10
CA GLU A 140 33.98 -43.22 1.56
C GLU A 140 34.37 -41.80 2.01
N GLU A 141 35.47 -41.25 1.49
CA GLU A 141 35.86 -39.87 1.77
C GLU A 141 34.83 -38.85 1.30
N GLN A 142 34.24 -39.03 0.11
CA GLN A 142 33.19 -38.12 -0.39
C GLN A 142 31.92 -38.20 0.47
N LEU A 143 31.50 -39.38 0.90
CA LEU A 143 30.37 -39.55 1.80
C LEU A 143 30.63 -38.85 3.14
N HIS A 144 31.80 -39.04 3.74
CA HIS A 144 32.18 -38.33 4.96
C HIS A 144 32.24 -36.81 4.78
N ARG A 145 32.64 -36.31 3.61
CA ARG A 145 32.58 -34.88 3.30
C ARG A 145 31.15 -34.38 3.23
N ILE A 146 30.23 -35.13 2.64
CA ILE A 146 28.81 -34.77 2.58
C ILE A 146 28.21 -34.71 3.99
N ASP A 147 28.45 -35.73 4.83
CA ASP A 147 27.98 -35.77 6.23
C ASP A 147 28.48 -34.59 7.07
N ARG A 148 29.69 -34.09 6.76
CA ARG A 148 30.33 -32.97 7.46
C ARG A 148 30.13 -31.62 6.77
N THR A 149 29.38 -31.56 5.67
CA THR A 149 29.15 -30.31 4.96
C THR A 149 28.12 -29.47 5.71
N TYR A 150 28.54 -28.33 6.24
CA TYR A 150 27.63 -27.31 6.76
C TYR A 150 27.35 -26.26 5.69
N PHE A 151 26.08 -25.92 5.47
CA PHE A 151 25.68 -24.85 4.57
C PHE A 151 25.63 -23.54 5.34
N GLN A 152 26.44 -22.56 4.94
CA GLN A 152 26.34 -21.21 5.47
C GLN A 152 25.18 -20.49 4.77
N ILE A 153 24.11 -20.21 5.52
CA ILE A 153 22.95 -19.47 5.02
C ILE A 153 23.06 -18.03 5.52
N SER A 154 23.18 -17.07 4.61
CA SER A 154 23.17 -15.64 4.92
C SER A 154 21.79 -15.06 4.66
N ILE A 155 21.04 -14.76 5.71
CA ILE A 155 19.70 -14.16 5.63
C ILE A 155 19.83 -12.66 5.90
N ARG A 156 19.31 -11.84 4.99
CA ARG A 156 19.16 -10.40 5.21
C ARG A 156 17.77 -10.12 5.79
N PRO A 157 17.62 -9.13 6.68
CA PRO A 157 16.32 -8.77 7.23
C PRO A 157 15.39 -8.26 6.13
N LEU A 158 14.11 -8.60 6.22
CA LEU A 158 13.06 -7.98 5.42
C LEU A 158 12.82 -6.57 5.94
N VAL A 159 12.96 -5.57 5.07
CA VAL A 159 12.71 -4.16 5.40
C VAL A 159 11.39 -3.76 4.73
N ILE A 160 10.42 -3.35 5.55
CA ILE A 160 9.17 -2.75 5.09
C ILE A 160 9.42 -1.24 5.05
N ASP A 161 9.33 -0.65 3.86
CA ASP A 161 9.46 0.80 3.69
C ASP A 161 8.21 1.51 4.20
N ASP A 162 8.35 2.69 4.79
CA ASP A 162 7.22 3.49 5.30
C ASP A 162 6.28 3.87 4.15
N ASN A 163 6.79 3.96 2.91
CA ASN A 163 5.99 4.21 1.72
C ASN A 163 5.24 2.98 1.19
N SER A 164 5.35 1.81 1.84
CA SER A 164 4.64 0.59 1.43
C SER A 164 3.12 0.73 1.54
N ILE A 165 2.65 1.61 2.43
CA ILE A 165 1.24 1.95 2.62
C ILE A 165 1.11 3.46 2.73
N CYS A 166 0.42 4.09 1.78
CA CYS A 166 0.10 5.51 1.82
C CYS A 166 -1.37 5.71 2.19
N ILE A 167 -1.63 6.42 3.28
CA ILE A 167 -2.98 6.83 3.67
C ILE A 167 -3.12 8.31 3.33
N ASN A 168 -3.82 8.60 2.24
CA ASN A 168 -4.05 9.97 1.77
C ASN A 168 -5.54 10.28 1.81
N GLU A 169 -5.88 11.49 2.23
CA GLU A 169 -7.23 12.03 2.06
C GLU A 169 -7.39 12.49 0.61
N THR A 170 -8.37 11.92 -0.09
CA THR A 170 -8.77 12.38 -1.42
C THR A 170 -10.21 12.83 -1.37
N ILE A 171 -10.43 14.13 -1.49
CA ILE A 171 -11.73 14.71 -1.78
C ILE A 171 -11.92 14.59 -3.30
N GLU A 172 -12.96 13.91 -3.75
CA GLU A 172 -13.21 13.60 -5.19
C GLU A 172 -13.30 14.85 -6.11
N HIS A 173 -13.26 16.07 -5.56
CA HIS A 173 -13.50 17.32 -6.29
C HIS A 173 -12.47 18.44 -6.10
N GLU A 174 -11.30 18.19 -5.49
CA GLU A 174 -10.33 19.26 -5.17
C GLU A 174 -8.93 19.09 -5.78
N ILE A 175 -8.78 18.29 -6.84
CA ILE A 175 -7.54 18.32 -7.63
C ILE A 175 -7.66 19.41 -8.70
N ASP A 176 -7.35 20.66 -8.34
CA ASP A 176 -7.24 21.76 -9.30
C ASP A 176 -5.96 21.62 -10.14
N LEU A 177 -6.02 20.74 -11.15
CA LEU A 177 -4.93 20.46 -12.09
C LEU A 177 -4.59 21.65 -13.01
N LEU A 178 -5.30 22.78 -12.89
CA LEU A 178 -5.09 23.98 -13.71
C LEU A 178 -3.85 24.78 -13.31
N ASN A 179 -3.28 24.53 -12.13
CA ASN A 179 -2.09 25.23 -11.62
C ASN A 179 -0.76 24.51 -11.89
N LEU A 180 -0.76 23.39 -12.63
CA LEU A 180 0.48 22.71 -13.00
C LEU A 180 1.17 23.41 -14.18
N SER A 181 2.44 23.76 -14.00
CA SER A 181 3.35 24.31 -15.01
C SER A 181 3.26 23.55 -16.35
N SER A 182 3.51 24.25 -17.46
CA SER A 182 3.41 23.67 -18.81
C SER A 182 4.26 22.40 -18.95
N THR A 183 3.68 21.34 -19.52
CA THR A 183 4.33 20.05 -19.74
C THR A 183 5.71 20.21 -20.39
N TYR A 184 6.77 19.79 -19.69
CA TYR A 184 8.15 19.88 -20.17
C TYR A 184 8.45 18.83 -21.24
N LYS A 185 7.93 17.62 -21.08
CA LYS A 185 8.14 16.53 -22.05
C LYS A 185 6.99 15.53 -22.04
N THR A 186 6.58 15.10 -23.24
CA THR A 186 5.56 14.07 -23.45
C THR A 186 6.24 12.79 -23.93
N ILE A 187 5.99 11.68 -23.23
CA ILE A 187 6.49 10.34 -23.58
C ILE A 187 5.29 9.49 -24.01
N ASN A 188 5.35 8.94 -25.23
CA ASN A 188 4.34 8.00 -25.72
C ASN A 188 4.49 6.68 -24.96
N TYR A 189 3.43 6.26 -24.25
CA TYR A 189 3.46 5.10 -23.38
C TYR A 189 2.52 4.01 -23.91
N PRO A 190 2.97 2.76 -24.09
CA PRO A 190 2.12 1.68 -24.58
C PRO A 190 1.04 1.33 -23.55
N LEU A 191 -0.15 1.03 -24.07
CA LEU A 191 -1.46 1.02 -23.41
C LEU A 191 -1.65 0.11 -22.18
N GLU A 192 -0.63 -0.67 -21.78
CA GLU A 192 -0.81 -1.84 -20.90
C GLU A 192 -0.36 -1.64 -19.45
N SER A 193 0.27 -0.52 -19.09
CA SER A 193 0.73 -0.30 -17.72
C SER A 193 -0.15 0.71 -16.96
N ARG A 194 -0.61 0.28 -15.78
CA ARG A 194 -1.56 1.02 -14.93
C ARG A 194 -0.80 2.06 -14.10
N MET A 195 -1.09 3.33 -14.38
CA MET A 195 -0.81 4.51 -13.54
C MET A 195 0.60 4.59 -12.95
N ALA A 196 1.57 5.03 -13.76
CA ALA A 196 2.83 5.52 -13.22
C ALA A 196 2.64 6.96 -12.70
N LEU A 197 2.68 7.12 -11.38
CA LEU A 197 2.90 8.40 -10.70
C LEU A 197 4.23 8.26 -9.97
N SER A 198 5.23 9.04 -10.39
CA SER A 198 6.54 9.07 -9.73
C SER A 198 7.05 10.51 -9.73
N CYS A 199 7.68 10.92 -8.65
CA CYS A 199 8.29 12.23 -8.51
C CYS A 199 9.74 12.10 -8.06
N ASN A 200 10.55 13.08 -8.43
CA ASN A 200 11.80 13.38 -7.74
C ASN A 200 11.74 14.84 -7.25
N ASP A 201 12.82 15.32 -6.64
CA ASP A 201 12.89 16.67 -6.06
C ASP A 201 12.69 17.80 -7.09
N GLN A 202 12.79 17.51 -8.38
CA GLN A 202 12.75 18.51 -9.45
C GLN A 202 11.57 18.32 -10.42
N HIS A 203 11.07 17.10 -10.61
CA HIS A 203 10.10 16.78 -11.66
C HIS A 203 9.02 15.83 -11.16
N VAL A 204 7.82 16.00 -11.70
CA VAL A 204 6.67 15.13 -11.46
C VAL A 204 6.27 14.44 -12.76
N LEU A 205 6.26 13.11 -12.77
CA LEU A 205 5.79 12.32 -13.89
C LEU A 205 4.31 11.98 -13.67
N ILE A 206 3.43 12.51 -14.52
CA ILE A 206 1.98 12.34 -14.44
C ILE A 206 1.48 11.68 -15.72
N HIS A 207 0.68 10.63 -15.56
CA HIS A 207 -0.02 10.01 -16.67
C HIS A 207 -1.25 10.84 -17.09
N ARG A 208 -1.19 11.47 -18.27
CA ARG A 208 -2.30 12.17 -18.94
C ARG A 208 -2.64 11.44 -20.24
N LYS A 209 -3.66 10.55 -20.21
CA LYS A 209 -4.02 9.69 -21.35
C LYS A 209 -4.02 10.45 -22.69
N PRO A 210 -3.34 9.95 -23.74
CA PRO A 210 -2.63 8.65 -23.84
C PRO A 210 -1.15 8.69 -23.43
N ASN A 211 -0.66 9.80 -22.88
CA ASN A 211 0.77 10.04 -22.73
C ASN A 211 1.21 10.14 -21.26
N LEU A 212 2.51 9.94 -21.03
CA LEU A 212 3.17 10.33 -19.80
C LEU A 212 3.72 11.75 -19.97
N CYS A 213 3.32 12.66 -19.09
CA CYS A 213 3.76 14.05 -19.06
C CYS A 213 4.74 14.25 -17.90
N LEU A 214 5.95 14.69 -18.20
CA LEU A 214 6.89 15.18 -17.20
C LEU A 214 6.62 16.68 -17.00
N ILE A 215 6.32 17.07 -15.76
CA ILE A 215 6.06 18.44 -15.36
C ILE A 215 7.23 18.90 -14.49
N ASP A 216 7.81 20.04 -14.87
CA ASP A 216 8.84 20.71 -14.08
C ASP A 216 8.17 21.57 -13.00
N ARG A 217 8.71 21.57 -11.78
CA ARG A 217 8.13 22.35 -10.66
C ARG A 217 8.48 23.82 -10.76
#